data_AF-A0A5E8ALF2-F1
#
_entry.id   AF-A0A5E8ALF2-F1
#
_cell.length_a   1.000
_cell.length_b   1.000
_cell.length_c   1.000
_cell.angle_alpha   90.00
_cell.angle_beta   90.00
_cell.angle_gamma   90.00
#
_symmetry.space_group_name_H-M   'P 1'
#
loop_
_entity.id
_entity.type
_entity.pdbx_description
1 polymer ?
#
loop_
_entity_poly.entity_id
_entity_poly.type
_entity_poly.pdbx_seq_one_letter_code
_entity_poly.pdbx_strand_id
1 'polypeptide(L)'
;METMPDDVFELLLTPIHATMFARLPPHADWTSVSEYELFETYCKYATGQARAQPDHPGDAERLAALAGTFLASAPRYPWRPPDVATAGFDDGALLRLEAVSLLSRPAVDEIRFGFDRMLNWAVAEHLVAKAVDGRWTAEQTTAAIAAPHPAHTETFV
;
A
#
# COMPACT_ATOMS: atom_id res chain seq x y z
N MET A 1 -23.51 -7.11 21.96
CA MET A 1 -23.20 -6.44 20.69
C MET A 1 -22.60 -5.12 21.09
N GLU A 2 -21.28 -5.11 21.23
CA GLU A 2 -20.53 -3.90 21.54
C GLU A 2 -20.72 -2.94 20.37
N THR A 3 -21.19 -1.74 20.66
CA THR A 3 -21.41 -0.70 19.65
C THR A 3 -20.06 -0.24 19.12
N MET A 4 -19.85 -0.39 17.82
CA MET A 4 -18.67 0.13 17.10
C MET A 4 -18.53 1.64 17.38
N PRO A 5 -17.32 2.14 17.69
CA PRO A 5 -17.11 3.57 17.89
C PRO A 5 -17.50 4.41 16.68
N ASP A 6 -18.02 5.63 16.92
CA ASP A 6 -18.58 6.50 15.88
C ASP A 6 -17.54 6.89 14.81
N ASP A 7 -16.29 7.10 15.22
CA ASP A 7 -15.16 7.41 14.32
C ASP A 7 -14.83 6.25 13.36
N VAL A 8 -14.85 5.02 13.86
CA VAL A 8 -14.70 3.81 13.05
C VAL A 8 -15.89 3.69 12.10
N PHE A 9 -17.12 3.91 12.58
CA PHE A 9 -18.30 3.84 11.73
C PHE A 9 -18.24 4.86 10.58
N GLU A 10 -17.88 6.10 10.86
CA GLU A 10 -17.70 7.16 9.85
C GLU A 10 -16.63 6.79 8.81
N LEU A 11 -15.49 6.24 9.25
CA LEU A 11 -14.43 5.78 8.35
C LEU A 11 -14.93 4.70 7.38
N LEU A 12 -15.75 3.77 7.88
CA LEU A 12 -16.30 2.65 7.12
C LEU A 12 -17.48 3.05 6.19
N LEU A 13 -17.96 4.29 6.24
CA LEU A 13 -18.88 4.81 5.21
C LEU A 13 -18.20 4.91 3.84
N THR A 14 -16.86 4.90 3.80
CA THR A 14 -16.11 4.84 2.56
C THR A 14 -15.94 3.37 2.11
N PRO A 15 -16.43 2.95 0.93
CA PRO A 15 -16.45 1.54 0.53
C PRO A 15 -15.07 0.84 0.52
N ILE A 16 -14.01 1.58 0.20
CA ILE A 16 -12.63 1.06 0.23
C ILE A 16 -12.20 0.66 1.66
N HIS A 17 -12.56 1.46 2.67
CA HIS A 17 -12.23 1.21 4.07
C HIS A 17 -13.05 0.06 4.62
N ALA A 18 -14.35 0.01 4.32
CA ALA A 18 -15.20 -1.13 4.65
C ALA A 18 -14.66 -2.45 4.09
N THR A 19 -14.17 -2.43 2.85
CA THR A 19 -13.61 -3.61 2.19
C THR A 19 -12.33 -4.09 2.87
N MET A 20 -11.42 -3.18 3.24
CA MET A 20 -10.20 -3.54 3.97
C MET A 20 -10.49 -4.03 5.39
N PHE A 21 -11.37 -3.32 6.10
CA PHE A 21 -11.78 -3.68 7.46
C PHE A 21 -12.40 -5.09 7.51
N ALA A 22 -13.28 -5.42 6.56
CA ALA A 22 -13.91 -6.75 6.49
C ALA A 22 -12.94 -7.91 6.23
N ARG A 23 -11.70 -7.62 5.80
CA ARG A 23 -10.65 -8.61 5.54
C ARG A 23 -9.71 -8.81 6.73
N LEU A 24 -9.76 -7.93 7.72
CA LEU A 24 -9.00 -8.05 8.95
C LEU A 24 -9.63 -9.10 9.87
N PRO A 25 -8.83 -9.80 10.68
CA PRO A 25 -9.39 -10.65 11.74
C PRO A 25 -10.16 -9.79 12.74
N PRO A 26 -11.14 -10.37 13.46
CA PRO A 26 -11.82 -9.67 14.54
C PRO A 26 -10.82 -9.12 15.56
N HIS A 27 -10.96 -7.84 15.89
CA HIS A 27 -10.14 -7.14 16.86
C HIS A 27 -11.07 -6.52 17.90
N ALA A 28 -10.77 -6.73 19.18
CA ALA A 28 -11.63 -6.29 20.27
C ALA A 28 -11.60 -4.77 20.49
N ASP A 29 -10.55 -4.09 20.05
CA ASP A 29 -10.22 -2.74 20.54
C ASP A 29 -10.09 -1.66 19.43
N TRP A 30 -10.83 -1.77 18.33
CA TRP A 30 -10.86 -0.67 17.33
C TRP A 30 -11.46 0.59 17.98
N THR A 31 -10.61 1.57 18.29
CA THR A 31 -11.00 2.88 18.84
C THR A 31 -10.14 3.95 18.20
N SER A 32 -10.72 5.08 17.77
CA SER A 32 -9.95 6.24 17.25
C SER A 32 -9.04 5.93 16.06
N VAL A 33 -9.57 5.15 15.13
CA VAL A 33 -8.83 4.69 13.96
C VAL A 33 -8.94 5.69 12.82
N SER A 34 -7.81 6.25 12.45
CA SER A 34 -7.60 6.98 11.22
C SER A 34 -7.51 6.04 10.01
N GLU A 35 -7.69 6.61 8.82
CA GLU A 35 -7.44 5.91 7.56
C GLU A 35 -6.04 5.29 7.49
N TYR A 36 -5.02 6.00 7.97
CA TYR A 36 -3.64 5.51 7.98
C TYR A 36 -3.46 4.30 8.89
N GLU A 37 -4.06 4.31 10.08
CA GLU A 37 -4.00 3.16 11.00
C GLU A 37 -4.75 1.95 10.43
N LEU A 38 -5.86 2.16 9.72
CA LEU A 38 -6.54 1.08 9.00
C LEU A 38 -5.65 0.49 7.91
N PHE A 39 -5.00 1.33 7.09
CA PHE A 39 -4.09 0.88 6.04
C PHE A 39 -2.87 0.17 6.60
N GLU A 40 -2.26 0.72 7.65
CA GLU A 40 -1.11 0.10 8.32
C GLU A 40 -1.48 -1.26 8.89
N THR A 41 -2.61 -1.36 9.59
CA THR A 41 -3.10 -2.63 10.17
C THR A 41 -3.37 -3.65 9.08
N TYR A 42 -4.06 -3.24 8.01
CA TYR A 42 -4.33 -4.08 6.85
C TYR A 42 -3.04 -4.57 6.19
N CYS A 43 -2.09 -3.68 5.92
CA CYS A 43 -0.82 -4.04 5.31
C CYS A 43 -0.01 -5.00 6.17
N LYS A 44 0.15 -4.73 7.47
CA LYS A 44 0.88 -5.62 8.39
C LYS A 44 0.25 -7.01 8.45
N TYR A 45 -1.08 -7.08 8.49
CA TYR A 45 -1.78 -8.36 8.43
C TYR A 45 -1.57 -9.05 7.08
N ALA A 46 -1.78 -8.33 5.97
CA ALA A 46 -1.71 -8.87 4.62
C ALA A 46 -0.30 -9.28 4.18
N THR A 47 0.76 -8.70 4.75
CA THR A 47 2.15 -9.08 4.44
C THR A 47 2.81 -9.96 5.50
N GLY A 48 2.24 -10.07 6.70
CA GLY A 48 2.85 -10.82 7.80
C GLY A 48 2.07 -12.04 8.28
N GLN A 49 0.76 -12.12 8.04
CA GLN A 49 -0.11 -13.11 8.68
C GLN A 49 -1.08 -13.80 7.72
N ALA A 50 -1.54 -13.10 6.68
CA ALA A 50 -2.53 -13.64 5.76
C ALA A 50 -1.96 -14.72 4.84
N ARG A 51 -2.67 -15.85 4.71
CA ARG A 51 -2.36 -16.94 3.77
C ARG A 51 -0.89 -17.41 3.91
N ALA A 52 -0.12 -17.39 2.82
CA ALA A 52 1.27 -17.86 2.77
C ALA A 52 2.30 -16.78 3.13
N GLN A 53 1.87 -15.57 3.47
CA GLN A 53 2.76 -14.43 3.69
C GLN A 53 3.74 -14.57 4.87
N PRO A 54 3.44 -15.32 5.95
CA PRO A 54 4.42 -15.62 6.99
C PRO A 54 5.72 -16.27 6.45
N ASP A 55 5.63 -17.03 5.36
CA ASP A 55 6.78 -17.70 4.72
C ASP A 55 7.55 -16.77 3.76
N HIS A 56 7.07 -15.55 3.54
CA HIS A 56 7.59 -14.59 2.56
C HIS A 56 7.72 -13.16 3.11
N PRO A 57 8.45 -12.94 4.22
CA PRO A 57 8.53 -11.65 4.90
C PRO A 57 9.10 -10.51 4.03
N GLY A 58 9.89 -10.84 2.99
CA GLY A 58 10.47 -9.86 2.08
C GLY A 58 9.45 -9.17 1.15
N ASP A 59 8.22 -9.68 1.04
CA ASP A 59 7.21 -9.10 0.16
C ASP A 59 6.79 -7.69 0.64
N ALA A 60 6.78 -7.43 1.95
CA ALA A 60 6.50 -6.10 2.50
C ALA A 60 7.53 -5.05 2.08
N GLU A 61 8.83 -5.37 2.25
CA GLU A 61 9.92 -4.46 1.91
C GLU A 61 9.98 -4.18 0.41
N ARG A 62 9.79 -5.22 -0.42
CA ARG A 62 9.73 -5.07 -1.88
C ARG A 62 8.55 -4.20 -2.31
N LEU A 63 7.40 -4.33 -1.63
CA LEU A 63 6.21 -3.54 -1.94
C LEU A 63 6.43 -2.05 -1.65
N ALA A 64 7.04 -1.72 -0.50
CA ALA A 64 7.44 -0.36 -0.16
C ALA A 64 8.53 0.16 -1.11
N ALA A 65 9.50 -0.67 -1.51
CA ALA A 65 10.52 -0.30 -2.48
C ALA A 65 9.94 -0.01 -3.88
N LEU A 66 8.99 -0.83 -4.33
CA LEU A 66 8.26 -0.64 -5.59
C LEU A 66 7.44 0.65 -5.54
N ALA A 67 6.72 0.92 -4.45
CA ALA A 67 6.02 2.19 -4.25
C ALA A 67 6.98 3.40 -4.35
N GLY A 68 8.18 3.28 -3.77
CA GLY A 68 9.24 4.30 -3.87
C GLY A 68 9.71 4.62 -5.29
N THR A 69 9.51 3.72 -6.27
CA THR A 69 9.79 4.02 -7.68
C THR A 69 8.91 5.15 -8.22
N PHE A 70 7.77 5.40 -7.60
CA PHE A 70 6.90 6.54 -7.92
C PHE A 70 7.56 7.89 -7.62
N LEU A 71 8.58 7.93 -6.77
CA LEU A 71 9.34 9.14 -6.45
C LEU A 71 10.51 9.39 -7.41
N ALA A 72 10.75 8.51 -8.38
CA ALA A 72 11.81 8.66 -9.35
C ALA A 72 11.55 9.81 -10.34
N SER A 73 12.58 10.23 -11.07
CA SER A 73 12.48 11.32 -12.07
C SER A 73 11.55 11.02 -13.24
N ALA A 74 11.28 9.75 -13.52
CA ALA A 74 10.33 9.28 -14.51
C ALA A 74 9.34 8.32 -13.84
N PRO A 75 8.38 8.84 -13.05
CA PRO A 75 7.46 7.99 -12.30
C PRO A 75 6.55 7.25 -13.27
N ARG A 76 6.23 6.01 -12.94
CA ARG A 76 5.27 5.20 -13.69
C ARG A 76 4.36 4.48 -12.71
N TYR A 77 3.07 4.75 -12.84
CA TYR A 77 2.00 4.01 -12.20
C TYR A 77 0.78 4.05 -13.14
N PRO A 78 0.04 2.96 -13.32
CA PRO A 78 0.38 1.58 -12.98
C PRO A 78 1.75 1.11 -13.51
N TRP A 79 2.35 0.11 -12.86
CA TRP A 79 3.62 -0.48 -13.29
C TRP A 79 3.44 -1.49 -14.42
N ARG A 80 4.49 -1.68 -15.23
CA ARG A 80 4.56 -2.80 -16.18
C ARG A 80 5.29 -3.98 -15.54
N PRO A 81 5.09 -5.21 -16.04
CA PRO A 81 5.80 -6.40 -15.55
C PRO A 81 7.33 -6.24 -15.43
N PRO A 82 8.05 -5.60 -16.38
CA PRO A 82 9.49 -5.38 -16.24
C PRO A 82 9.88 -4.46 -15.06
N ASP A 83 9.04 -3.47 -14.75
CA ASP A 83 9.29 -2.53 -13.64
C ASP A 83 9.19 -3.27 -12.30
N VAL A 84 8.20 -4.15 -12.18
CA VAL A 84 7.96 -4.96 -10.97
C VAL A 84 8.98 -6.08 -10.82
N ALA A 85 9.40 -6.72 -11.91
CA ALA A 85 10.49 -7.70 -11.92
C ALA A 85 11.83 -7.08 -11.47
N THR A 86 12.11 -5.84 -11.90
CA THR A 86 13.30 -5.09 -11.47
C THR A 86 13.28 -4.79 -9.98
N ALA A 87 12.10 -4.63 -9.39
CA ALA A 87 11.91 -4.50 -7.94
C ALA A 87 12.01 -5.84 -7.17
N GLY A 88 12.36 -6.94 -7.86
CA GLY A 88 12.63 -8.23 -7.25
C GLY A 88 11.39 -9.10 -7.01
N PHE A 89 10.27 -8.80 -7.67
CA PHE A 89 9.08 -9.63 -7.65
C PHE A 89 9.17 -10.73 -8.72
N ASP A 90 8.94 -11.97 -8.30
CA ASP A 90 8.63 -13.08 -9.20
C ASP A 90 7.10 -13.29 -9.30
N ASP A 91 6.69 -14.15 -10.22
CA ASP A 91 5.27 -14.49 -10.41
C ASP A 91 4.62 -15.04 -9.13
N GLY A 92 5.40 -15.75 -8.30
CA GLY A 92 4.93 -16.27 -7.02
C GLY A 92 4.56 -15.15 -6.03
N ALA A 93 5.43 -14.15 -5.90
CA ALA A 93 5.21 -12.98 -5.06
C ALA A 93 4.03 -12.14 -5.55
N LEU A 94 3.90 -11.95 -6.87
CA LEU A 94 2.74 -11.28 -7.47
C LEU A 94 1.44 -12.01 -7.12
N LEU A 95 1.37 -13.33 -7.32
CA LEU A 95 0.17 -14.12 -7.03
C LEU A 95 -0.20 -14.08 -5.54
N ARG A 96 0.78 -14.12 -4.64
CA ARG A 96 0.52 -14.02 -3.20
C ARG A 96 -0.04 -12.65 -2.82
N LEU A 97 0.55 -11.58 -3.32
CA LEU A 97 0.10 -10.21 -3.06
C LEU A 97 -1.27 -9.91 -3.68
N GLU A 98 -1.60 -10.51 -4.82
CA GLU A 98 -2.94 -10.48 -5.42
C GLU A 98 -3.97 -11.23 -4.56
N ALA A 99 -3.60 -12.39 -4.03
CA ALA A 99 -4.48 -13.20 -3.19
C ALA A 99 -4.87 -12.51 -1.87
N VAL A 100 -4.07 -11.54 -1.42
CA VAL A 100 -4.37 -10.66 -0.29
C VAL A 100 -4.76 -9.24 -0.75
N SER A 101 -5.01 -9.03 -2.05
CA SER A 101 -5.47 -7.76 -2.63
C SER A 101 -4.58 -6.54 -2.32
N LEU A 102 -3.29 -6.76 -2.11
CA LEU A 102 -2.29 -5.69 -2.08
C LEU A 102 -1.93 -5.24 -3.49
N LEU A 103 -1.82 -6.18 -4.42
CA LEU A 103 -1.65 -5.90 -5.85
C LEU A 103 -2.86 -6.36 -6.66
N SER A 104 -3.01 -5.80 -7.85
CA SER A 104 -3.97 -6.25 -8.86
C SER A 104 -3.38 -6.13 -10.27
N ARG A 105 -3.83 -7.02 -11.16
CA ARG A 105 -3.54 -7.02 -12.59
C ARG A 105 -4.82 -6.84 -13.40
N PRO A 106 -5.30 -5.59 -13.62
CA PRO A 106 -6.49 -5.34 -14.43
C PRO A 106 -6.27 -5.67 -15.92
N ALA A 107 -5.02 -5.63 -16.38
CA ALA A 107 -4.61 -6.02 -17.73
C ALA A 107 -3.25 -6.74 -17.69
N VAL A 108 -2.88 -7.41 -18.79
CA VAL A 108 -1.64 -8.20 -18.90
C VAL A 108 -0.39 -7.37 -18.60
N ASP A 109 -0.37 -6.12 -19.06
CA ASP A 109 0.78 -5.21 -18.94
C ASP A 109 0.60 -4.16 -17.83
N GLU A 110 -0.37 -4.36 -16.93
CA GLU A 110 -0.73 -3.39 -15.89
C GLU A 110 -0.71 -4.07 -14.52
N ILE A 111 0.20 -3.63 -13.65
CA ILE A 111 0.25 -4.02 -12.23
C ILE A 111 0.06 -2.76 -11.41
N ARG A 112 -0.87 -2.78 -10.47
CA ARG A 112 -1.17 -1.65 -9.59
C ARG A 112 -1.50 -2.13 -8.19
N PHE A 113 -1.65 -1.22 -7.24
CA PHE A 113 -2.21 -1.59 -5.95
C PHE A 113 -3.66 -2.10 -6.12
N GLY A 114 -4.10 -3.02 -5.26
CA GLY A 114 -5.51 -3.43 -5.24
C GLY A 114 -6.45 -2.27 -4.92
N PHE A 115 -5.92 -1.25 -4.26
CA PHE A 115 -6.60 -0.04 -3.84
C PHE A 115 -5.64 1.15 -4.01
N ASP A 116 -5.94 2.10 -4.90
CA ASP A 116 -4.99 3.17 -5.25
C ASP A 116 -4.56 4.03 -4.06
N ARG A 117 -5.45 4.21 -3.07
CA ARG A 117 -5.13 4.96 -1.85
C ARG A 117 -4.04 4.30 -0.99
N MET A 118 -3.80 2.99 -1.16
CA MET A 118 -2.68 2.30 -0.53
C MET A 118 -1.32 2.68 -1.13
N LEU A 119 -1.28 3.17 -2.37
CA LEU A 119 -0.03 3.69 -2.94
C LEU A 119 0.50 4.85 -2.08
N ASN A 120 -0.39 5.75 -1.66
CA ASN A 120 -0.02 6.89 -0.80
C ASN A 120 0.61 6.44 0.52
N TRP A 121 -0.01 5.45 1.17
CA TRP A 121 0.53 4.83 2.38
C TRP A 121 1.90 4.17 2.12
N ALA A 122 2.03 3.37 1.07
CA ALA A 122 3.27 2.65 0.77
C ALA A 122 4.42 3.60 0.39
N VAL A 123 4.12 4.72 -0.28
CA VAL A 123 5.08 5.80 -0.55
C VAL A 123 5.49 6.47 0.76
N ALA A 124 4.56 6.75 1.67
CA ALA A 124 4.87 7.31 2.97
C ALA A 124 5.78 6.38 3.79
N GLU A 125 5.49 5.08 3.84
CA GLU A 125 6.34 4.08 4.48
C GLU A 125 7.75 4.04 3.88
N HIS A 126 7.87 4.11 2.55
CA HIS A 126 9.17 4.19 1.88
C HIS A 126 9.97 5.42 2.33
N LEU A 127 9.33 6.59 2.40
CA LEU A 127 9.95 7.83 2.84
C LEU A 127 10.37 7.76 4.31
N VAL A 128 9.52 7.21 5.19
CA VAL A 128 9.81 7.02 6.61
C VAL A 128 11.02 6.09 6.78
N ALA A 129 11.05 4.95 6.08
CA ALA A 129 12.19 4.04 6.12
C ALA A 129 13.51 4.73 5.70
N LYS A 130 13.48 5.53 4.62
CA LYS A 130 14.66 6.30 4.17
C LYS A 130 15.12 7.34 5.19
N ALA A 131 14.19 8.02 5.85
CA ALA A 131 14.50 9.02 6.87
C ALA A 131 15.05 8.36 8.15
N VAL A 132 14.42 7.28 8.63
CA VAL A 132 14.83 6.55 9.85
C VAL A 132 16.19 5.88 9.67
N ASP A 133 16.47 5.32 8.49
CA ASP A 133 17.78 4.74 8.17
C ASP A 133 18.91 5.78 8.03
N GLY A 134 18.61 7.08 8.23
CA GLY A 134 19.54 8.19 8.03
C GLY A 134 20.00 8.35 6.58
N ARG A 135 19.33 7.69 5.63
CA ARG A 135 19.68 7.74 4.21
C ARG A 135 19.28 9.08 3.60
N TRP A 136 18.20 9.69 4.09
CA TRP A 136 17.70 10.99 3.64
C TRP A 136 17.68 12.02 4.77
N THR A 137 18.11 13.24 4.48
CA THR A 137 17.91 14.41 5.33
C THR A 137 16.46 14.92 5.24
N ALA A 138 16.03 15.72 6.21
CA ALA A 138 14.71 16.37 6.16
C ALA A 138 14.47 17.13 4.84
N GLU A 139 15.50 17.80 4.33
CA GLU A 139 15.47 18.54 3.05
C GLU A 139 15.27 17.62 1.85
N GLN A 140 15.90 16.44 1.84
CA GLN A 140 15.72 15.44 0.78
C GLN A 140 14.31 14.84 0.80
N THR A 141 13.75 14.59 1.99
CA THR A 141 12.36 14.15 2.15
C THR A 141 11.38 15.22 1.67
N THR A 142 11.58 16.49 2.04
CA THR A 142 10.73 17.60 1.57
C THR A 142 10.81 17.78 0.05
N ALA A 143 12.02 17.68 -0.54
CA ALA A 143 12.21 17.80 -1.97
C ALA A 143 11.51 16.68 -2.76
N ALA A 144 11.54 15.45 -2.25
CA ALA A 144 10.84 14.33 -2.87
C ALA A 144 9.31 14.50 -2.87
N ILE A 145 8.75 15.04 -1.79
CA ILE A 145 7.31 15.31 -1.67
C ILE A 145 6.88 16.48 -2.57
N ALA A 146 7.74 17.50 -2.73
CA ALA A 146 7.43 18.69 -3.52
C ALA A 146 7.60 18.52 -5.03
N ALA A 147 8.16 17.39 -5.48
CA ALA A 147 8.36 17.14 -6.90
C ALA A 147 7.01 16.98 -7.63
N PRO A 148 6.75 17.75 -8.71
CA PRO A 148 5.50 17.64 -9.45
C PRO A 148 5.40 16.27 -10.12
N HIS A 149 4.44 15.46 -9.71
CA HIS A 149 4.07 14.22 -10.39
C HIS A 149 3.09 14.52 -11.52
N PRO A 150 3.18 13.82 -12.67
CA PRO A 150 2.17 13.92 -13.71
C PRO A 150 0.82 13.49 -13.11
N ALA A 151 -0.16 14.40 -13.13
CA ALA A 151 -1.49 14.13 -12.60
C ALA A 151 -2.11 12.93 -13.32
N HIS A 152 -2.57 11.94 -12.54
CA HIS A 152 -3.39 10.85 -13.03
C HIS A 152 -4.80 11.39 -13.25
N THR A 153 -5.21 11.55 -14.50
CA THR A 153 -6.61 11.81 -14.84
C THR A 153 -7.41 10.53 -14.61
N GLU A 154 -8.06 10.41 -13.46
CA GLU A 154 -9.08 9.39 -13.23
C GLU A 154 -10.28 9.68 -14.13
N THR A 155 -10.40 8.93 -15.23
CA THR A 155 -11.65 8.84 -15.98
C THR A 155 -12.55 7.85 -15.25
N PHE A 156 -13.48 8.34 -14.44
CA PHE A 156 -14.62 7.56 -13.99
C PHE A 156 -15.54 7.30 -15.20
N VAL A 157 -15.79 6.03 -15.50
CA VAL A 157 -16.87 5.57 -16.39
C VAL A 157 -17.94 4.93 -15.53
#